data_AF-A0A497EB33-F1
#
_entry.id   AF-A0A497EB33-F1
#
_cell.length_a   1.000
_cell.length_b   1.000
_cell.length_c   1.000
_cell.angle_alpha   90.00
_cell.angle_beta   90.00
_cell.angle_gamma   90.00
#
_symmetry.space_group_name_H-M   'P 1'
#
loop_
_entity.id
_entity.type
_entity.pdbx_description
1 polymer ?
#
loop_
_entity_poly.entity_id
_entity_poly.type
_entity_poly.pdbx_seq_one_letter_code
_entity_poly.pdbx_strand_id
1 'polypeptide(L)'
;MKRKNLIIFAAALLVLVGTSSTLWAGLTPEEVARLGADLTPMGAEKAGNADGTIPAWDGGITTPPAGYVEGEHYVNPYAADKVLFTITGDNVADYQDKLTPGQVALLKTYPSYKMMVYPTHRSASFPQRIYDKTKENAGTATTVDNGYGVTGTINGIPFPIPKKGVEGIWNHILRYRSDSAARDIAQAAPTRKGSYTLVQFHDEFYMTYS
;
A
#
# COMPACT_ATOMS: atom_id res chain seq x y z
N MET A 1 -26.88 -56.59 11.68
CA MET A 1 -27.44 -55.23 11.86
C MET A 1 -28.63 -55.04 10.92
N LYS A 2 -29.79 -54.60 11.42
CA LYS A 2 -31.01 -54.44 10.61
C LYS A 2 -30.84 -53.29 9.60
N ARG A 3 -31.30 -53.46 8.35
CA ARG A 3 -31.19 -52.49 7.22
C ARG A 3 -31.54 -51.04 7.60
N LYS A 4 -32.46 -50.83 8.54
CA LYS A 4 -32.82 -49.50 9.09
C LYS A 4 -31.65 -48.77 9.75
N ASN A 5 -30.77 -49.48 10.47
CA ASN A 5 -29.62 -48.86 11.15
C ASN A 5 -28.52 -48.47 10.16
N LEU A 6 -28.42 -49.17 9.01
CA LEU A 6 -27.46 -48.86 7.96
C LEU A 6 -27.84 -47.58 7.19
N ILE A 7 -29.14 -47.36 6.97
CA ILE A 7 -29.68 -46.16 6.30
C ILE A 7 -29.53 -44.92 7.18
N ILE A 8 -29.77 -45.05 8.49
CA ILE A 8 -29.58 -43.94 9.45
C ILE A 8 -28.09 -43.57 9.57
N PHE A 9 -27.20 -44.56 9.58
CA PHE A 9 -25.75 -44.30 9.56
C PHE A 9 -25.27 -43.63 8.26
N ALA A 10 -25.78 -44.05 7.10
CA ALA A 10 -25.44 -43.43 5.81
C ALA A 10 -25.95 -41.98 5.69
N ALA A 11 -27.15 -41.69 6.19
CA ALA A 11 -27.70 -40.34 6.22
C ALA A 11 -26.94 -39.41 7.19
N ALA A 12 -26.53 -39.92 8.35
CA ALA A 12 -25.70 -39.17 9.30
C ALA A 12 -24.29 -38.86 8.74
N LEU A 13 -23.71 -39.77 7.96
CA LEU A 13 -22.43 -39.57 7.30
C LEU A 13 -22.52 -38.51 6.18
N LEU A 14 -23.61 -38.48 5.41
CA LEU A 14 -23.82 -37.47 4.36
C LEU A 14 -24.01 -36.05 4.92
N VAL A 15 -24.68 -35.92 6.08
CA VAL A 15 -24.87 -34.63 6.76
C VAL A 15 -23.55 -34.12 7.35
N LEU A 16 -22.68 -35.00 7.87
CA LEU A 16 -21.36 -34.62 8.38
C LEU A 16 -20.41 -34.12 7.28
N VAL A 17 -20.50 -34.67 6.06
CA VAL A 17 -19.67 -34.23 4.92
C VAL A 17 -20.14 -32.87 4.38
N GLY A 18 -21.46 -32.60 4.45
CA GLY A 18 -22.05 -31.35 3.97
C GLY A 18 -21.77 -30.10 4.82
N THR A 19 -21.31 -30.25 6.07
CA THR A 19 -20.95 -29.13 6.97
C THR A 19 -19.45 -28.88 7.06
N SER A 20 -18.66 -29.44 6.14
CA SER A 20 -17.23 -29.18 6.04
C SER A 20 -17.00 -27.78 5.46
N SER A 21 -17.24 -26.73 6.25
CA SER A 21 -16.73 -25.40 5.90
C SER A 21 -15.21 -25.49 5.83
N THR A 22 -14.67 -25.47 4.62
CA THR A 22 -13.23 -25.36 4.37
C THR A 22 -12.77 -24.07 5.04
N LEU A 23 -12.04 -24.22 6.16
CA LEU A 23 -11.36 -23.10 6.80
C LEU A 23 -10.21 -22.70 5.86
N TRP A 24 -10.46 -21.75 4.97
CA TRP A 24 -9.42 -21.11 4.18
C TRP A 24 -8.54 -20.31 5.14
N ALA A 25 -7.25 -20.62 5.15
CA ALA A 25 -6.30 -19.92 5.99
C ALA A 25 -6.01 -18.51 5.43
N GLY A 26 -6.02 -18.37 4.10
CA GLY A 26 -5.98 -17.09 3.36
C GLY A 26 -7.33 -16.70 2.75
N LEU A 27 -7.31 -15.81 1.77
CA LEU A 27 -8.52 -15.37 1.05
C LEU A 27 -9.14 -16.51 0.23
N THR A 28 -10.46 -16.44 0.07
CA THR A 28 -11.20 -17.35 -0.82
C THR A 28 -10.84 -17.12 -2.29
N PRO A 29 -10.99 -18.12 -3.18
CA PRO A 29 -10.77 -17.94 -4.61
C PRO A 29 -11.55 -16.76 -5.21
N GLU A 30 -12.77 -16.53 -4.75
CA GLU A 30 -13.63 -15.42 -5.16
C GLU A 30 -13.04 -14.06 -4.75
N GLU A 31 -12.49 -13.96 -3.55
CA GLU A 31 -11.81 -12.75 -3.09
C GLU A 31 -10.50 -12.50 -3.83
N VAL A 32 -9.71 -13.55 -4.09
CA VAL A 32 -8.48 -13.43 -4.89
C VAL A 32 -8.80 -13.01 -6.33
N ALA A 33 -9.93 -13.44 -6.88
CA ALA A 33 -10.36 -13.04 -8.23
C ALA A 33 -10.67 -11.53 -8.35
N ARG A 34 -10.95 -10.83 -7.23
CA ARG A 34 -11.13 -9.37 -7.22
C ARG A 34 -9.84 -8.61 -7.52
N LEU A 35 -8.68 -9.19 -7.20
CA LEU A 35 -7.37 -8.57 -7.44
C LEU A 35 -7.06 -8.48 -8.94
N GLY A 36 -6.95 -7.25 -9.44
CA GLY A 36 -6.79 -6.92 -10.86
C GLY A 36 -8.12 -6.66 -11.59
N ALA A 37 -9.25 -7.07 -11.01
CA ALA A 37 -10.60 -6.81 -11.50
C ALA A 37 -11.12 -5.47 -10.95
N ASP A 38 -11.94 -5.49 -9.90
CA ASP A 38 -12.47 -4.30 -9.22
C ASP A 38 -11.46 -3.71 -8.20
N LEU A 39 -10.49 -4.50 -7.77
CA LEU A 39 -9.35 -4.04 -6.99
C LEU A 39 -8.10 -3.92 -7.86
N THR A 40 -7.18 -3.04 -7.47
CA THR A 40 -5.82 -3.04 -8.03
C THR A 40 -5.12 -4.36 -7.67
N PRO A 41 -4.01 -4.71 -8.32
CA PRO A 41 -3.24 -5.90 -7.94
C PRO A 41 -2.76 -5.88 -6.49
N MET A 42 -2.70 -4.70 -5.86
CA MET A 42 -2.32 -4.52 -4.45
C MET A 42 -3.52 -4.50 -3.49
N GLY A 43 -4.75 -4.68 -3.99
CA GLY A 43 -5.97 -4.77 -3.18
C GLY A 43 -6.68 -3.45 -2.85
N ALA A 44 -6.21 -2.31 -3.39
CA ALA A 44 -6.93 -1.04 -3.27
C ALA A 44 -8.11 -0.98 -4.25
N GLU A 45 -9.12 -0.16 -3.99
CA GLU A 45 -10.19 0.09 -4.97
C GLU A 45 -9.61 0.61 -6.28
N LYS A 46 -9.98 0.00 -7.41
CA LYS A 46 -9.47 0.38 -8.73
C LYS A 46 -10.23 1.58 -9.31
N ALA A 47 -11.53 1.67 -9.04
CA ALA A 47 -12.37 2.75 -9.52
C ALA A 47 -11.93 4.12 -8.97
N GLY A 48 -12.32 5.18 -9.68
CA GLY A 48 -12.29 6.54 -9.16
C GLY A 48 -13.40 6.77 -8.14
N ASN A 49 -13.39 7.91 -7.47
CA ASN A 49 -14.48 8.28 -6.57
C ASN A 49 -15.69 8.85 -7.34
N ALA A 50 -16.85 8.83 -6.70
CA ALA A 50 -18.10 9.34 -7.29
C ALA A 50 -18.04 10.82 -7.67
N ASP A 51 -17.26 11.63 -6.94
CA ASP A 51 -17.11 13.07 -7.21
C ASP A 51 -16.20 13.37 -8.41
N GLY A 52 -15.55 12.36 -8.99
CA GLY A 52 -14.64 12.51 -10.14
C GLY A 52 -13.32 13.22 -9.83
N THR A 53 -13.01 13.47 -8.55
CA THR A 53 -11.78 14.14 -8.11
C THR A 53 -10.58 13.19 -7.95
N ILE A 54 -10.85 11.89 -7.91
CA ILE A 54 -9.86 10.81 -7.87
C ILE A 54 -10.10 9.95 -9.12
N PRO A 55 -9.13 9.85 -10.05
CA PRO A 55 -9.29 9.01 -11.24
C PRO A 55 -9.24 7.52 -10.88
N ALA A 56 -9.73 6.67 -11.78
CA ALA A 56 -9.48 5.24 -11.69
C ALA A 56 -7.97 4.95 -11.81
N TRP A 57 -7.50 3.89 -11.16
CA TRP A 57 -6.13 3.42 -11.35
C TRP A 57 -6.03 2.60 -12.64
N ASP A 58 -5.12 3.00 -13.51
CA ASP A 58 -4.93 2.48 -14.87
C ASP A 58 -3.57 1.79 -15.06
N GLY A 59 -2.79 1.63 -14.00
CA GLY A 59 -1.44 1.03 -14.05
C GLY A 59 -0.36 1.90 -13.41
N GLY A 60 -0.62 3.20 -13.24
CA GLY A 60 0.37 4.15 -12.76
C GLY A 60 1.47 4.42 -13.79
N ILE A 61 2.60 4.95 -13.33
CA ILE A 61 3.74 5.29 -14.20
C ILE A 61 4.58 4.02 -14.42
N THR A 62 4.57 3.47 -15.64
CA THR A 62 5.32 2.25 -15.99
C THR A 62 6.53 2.51 -16.88
N THR A 63 6.65 3.73 -17.41
CA THR A 63 7.80 4.19 -18.18
C THR A 63 8.34 5.49 -17.61
N PRO A 64 9.65 5.78 -17.77
CA PRO A 64 10.19 7.04 -17.32
C PRO A 64 9.47 8.24 -17.96
N PRO A 65 9.16 9.31 -17.20
CA PRO A 65 8.53 10.49 -17.77
C PRO A 65 9.45 11.17 -18.79
N ALA A 66 8.86 11.92 -19.71
CA ALA A 66 9.61 12.64 -20.74
C ALA A 66 10.68 13.56 -20.12
N GLY A 67 11.90 13.48 -20.64
CA GLY A 67 13.03 14.27 -20.15
C GLY A 67 13.76 13.68 -18.94
N TYR A 68 13.34 12.53 -18.41
CA TYR A 68 14.14 11.79 -17.44
C TYR A 68 15.44 11.27 -18.08
N VAL A 69 16.55 11.45 -17.37
CA VAL A 69 17.85 10.89 -17.71
C VAL A 69 18.33 10.05 -16.54
N GLU A 70 18.83 8.85 -16.82
CA GLU A 70 19.33 7.95 -15.78
C GLU A 70 20.52 8.57 -15.04
N GLY A 71 20.51 8.49 -13.71
CA GLY A 71 21.53 9.07 -12.84
C GLY A 71 21.33 10.54 -12.49
N GLU A 72 20.41 11.24 -13.17
CA GLU A 72 20.05 12.64 -12.88
C GLU A 72 18.87 12.73 -11.90
N HIS A 73 18.55 13.95 -11.48
CA HIS A 73 17.39 14.22 -10.62
C HIS A 73 16.07 13.76 -11.27
N TYR A 74 15.19 13.18 -10.46
CA TYR A 74 13.86 12.80 -10.90
C TYR A 74 13.07 14.01 -11.43
N VAL A 75 12.47 13.82 -12.60
CA VAL A 75 11.60 14.82 -13.24
C VAL A 75 10.19 14.72 -12.66
N ASN A 76 9.49 15.86 -12.56
CA ASN A 76 8.08 15.86 -12.19
C ASN A 76 7.23 15.38 -13.38
N PRO A 77 6.56 14.22 -13.30
CA PRO A 77 5.72 13.70 -14.39
C PRO A 77 4.51 14.60 -14.71
N TYR A 78 4.10 15.45 -13.77
CA TYR A 78 2.91 16.29 -13.84
C TYR A 78 3.27 17.78 -13.80
N ALA A 79 4.41 18.17 -14.36
CA ALA A 79 4.89 19.56 -14.34
C ALA A 79 3.91 20.58 -14.98
N ALA A 80 3.03 20.11 -15.87
CA ALA A 80 2.03 20.94 -16.53
C ALA A 80 0.73 21.11 -15.73
N ASP A 81 0.60 20.45 -14.57
CA ASP A 81 -0.61 20.53 -13.75
C ASP A 81 -0.87 21.95 -13.27
N LYS A 82 -2.12 22.36 -13.42
CA LYS A 82 -2.59 23.66 -12.96
C LYS A 82 -3.19 23.53 -11.57
N VAL A 83 -3.03 24.58 -10.78
CA VAL A 83 -3.73 24.71 -9.49
C VAL A 83 -5.22 24.73 -9.76
N LEU A 84 -5.96 23.82 -9.12
CA LEU A 84 -7.43 23.77 -9.18
C LEU A 84 -8.04 24.88 -8.32
N PHE A 85 -7.53 25.01 -7.10
CA PHE A 85 -7.91 26.08 -6.17
C PHE A 85 -6.82 26.25 -5.10
N THR A 86 -6.90 27.33 -4.33
CA THR A 86 -5.96 27.62 -3.24
C THR A 86 -6.73 27.84 -1.95
N ILE A 87 -6.31 27.17 -0.89
CA ILE A 87 -6.81 27.38 0.46
C ILE A 87 -5.86 28.34 1.18
N THR A 88 -6.40 29.40 1.74
CA THR A 88 -5.71 30.41 2.54
C THR A 88 -6.37 30.51 3.92
N GLY A 89 -5.82 31.34 4.81
CA GLY A 89 -6.46 31.64 6.09
C GLY A 89 -7.88 32.24 5.93
N ASP A 90 -8.14 32.95 4.84
CA ASP A 90 -9.40 33.67 4.61
C ASP A 90 -10.56 32.74 4.24
N ASN A 91 -10.30 31.68 3.46
CA ASN A 91 -11.32 30.74 2.99
C ASN A 91 -11.26 29.36 3.70
N VAL A 92 -10.40 29.20 4.71
CA VAL A 92 -10.24 27.92 5.44
C VAL A 92 -11.54 27.41 6.05
N ALA A 93 -12.49 28.29 6.34
CA ALA A 93 -13.81 27.94 6.86
C ALA A 93 -14.61 27.07 5.87
N ASP A 94 -14.44 27.27 4.57
CA ASP A 94 -15.16 26.55 3.52
C ASP A 94 -14.65 25.12 3.30
N TYR A 95 -13.49 24.78 3.87
CA TYR A 95 -12.79 23.50 3.65
C TYR A 95 -12.51 22.74 4.96
N GLN A 96 -13.20 23.06 6.06
CA GLN A 96 -12.91 22.44 7.37
C GLN A 96 -13.11 20.93 7.39
N ASP A 97 -14.04 20.41 6.59
CA ASP A 97 -14.28 18.97 6.45
C ASP A 97 -13.16 18.24 5.68
N LYS A 98 -12.29 18.99 5.00
CA LYS A 98 -11.14 18.47 4.24
C LYS A 98 -9.80 18.66 4.94
N LEU A 99 -9.77 19.35 6.08
CA LEU A 99 -8.54 19.75 6.74
C LEU A 99 -8.45 19.23 8.17
N THR A 100 -7.27 18.79 8.56
CA THR A 100 -6.97 18.47 9.96
C THR A 100 -6.90 19.75 10.80
N PRO A 101 -7.14 19.67 12.13
CA PRO A 101 -7.01 20.83 13.02
C PRO A 101 -5.64 21.52 12.93
N GLY A 102 -4.57 20.74 12.72
CA GLY A 102 -3.22 21.27 12.54
C GLY A 102 -3.04 22.07 11.25
N GLN A 103 -3.62 21.62 10.13
CA GLN A 103 -3.60 22.38 8.87
C GLN A 103 -4.41 23.68 8.99
N VAL A 104 -5.58 23.63 9.63
CA VAL A 104 -6.39 24.82 9.89
C VAL A 104 -5.62 25.82 10.76
N ALA A 105 -4.92 25.35 11.80
CA ALA A 105 -4.10 26.19 12.65
C ALA A 105 -2.94 26.85 11.89
N LEU A 106 -2.25 26.11 11.01
CA LEU A 106 -1.17 26.66 10.17
C LEU A 106 -1.68 27.78 9.25
N LEU A 107 -2.80 27.57 8.56
CA LEU A 107 -3.40 28.57 7.65
C LEU A 107 -3.85 29.84 8.38
N LYS A 108 -4.32 29.71 9.62
CA LYS A 108 -4.71 30.87 10.45
C LYS A 108 -3.52 31.60 11.07
N THR A 109 -2.47 30.86 11.44
CA THR A 109 -1.31 31.42 12.14
C THR A 109 -0.40 32.20 11.18
N TYR A 110 -0.26 31.72 9.95
CA TYR A 110 0.68 32.28 8.98
C TYR A 110 -0.05 32.81 7.74
N PRO A 111 -0.27 34.14 7.62
CA PRO A 111 -0.92 34.73 6.45
C PRO A 111 -0.22 34.46 5.11
N SER A 112 1.09 34.18 5.14
CA SER A 112 1.86 33.80 3.95
C SER A 112 1.69 32.33 3.54
N TYR A 113 1.16 31.49 4.42
CA TYR A 113 0.93 30.08 4.14
C TYR A 113 -0.34 29.90 3.33
N LYS A 114 -0.23 29.10 2.26
CA LYS A 114 -1.34 28.74 1.39
C LYS A 114 -1.16 27.30 0.92
N MET A 115 -2.27 26.60 0.76
CA MET A 115 -2.29 25.25 0.21
C MET A 115 -2.81 25.32 -1.23
N MET A 116 -1.93 25.11 -2.18
CA MET A 116 -2.31 24.96 -3.59
C MET A 116 -2.76 23.53 -3.83
N VAL A 117 -4.00 23.35 -4.28
CA VAL A 117 -4.57 22.04 -4.57
C VAL A 117 -4.47 21.76 -6.06
N TYR A 118 -3.98 20.58 -6.41
CA TYR A 118 -3.73 20.12 -7.78
C TYR A 118 -4.59 18.89 -8.09
N PRO A 119 -4.71 18.48 -9.37
CA PRO A 119 -5.37 17.24 -9.75
C PRO A 119 -4.78 16.02 -9.03
N THR A 120 -5.63 15.07 -8.66
CA THR A 120 -5.19 13.78 -8.11
C THR A 120 -4.68 12.89 -9.23
N HIS A 121 -3.50 12.32 -9.06
CA HIS A 121 -2.97 11.26 -9.94
C HIS A 121 -2.75 9.98 -9.15
N ARG A 122 -3.09 8.83 -9.73
CA ARG A 122 -2.81 7.51 -9.14
C ARG A 122 -1.59 6.88 -9.82
N SER A 123 -0.42 7.47 -9.58
CA SER A 123 0.84 7.16 -10.28
C SER A 123 1.58 5.92 -9.81
N ALA A 124 1.21 5.35 -8.66
CA ALA A 124 1.93 4.23 -8.07
C ALA A 124 1.84 2.96 -8.95
N SER A 125 3.00 2.40 -9.25
CA SER A 125 3.19 1.15 -9.99
C SER A 125 4.23 0.29 -9.25
N PHE A 126 4.23 -1.01 -9.50
CA PHE A 126 5.18 -1.96 -8.95
C PHE A 126 5.63 -2.93 -10.04
N PRO A 127 6.82 -3.56 -9.92
CA PRO A 127 7.23 -4.61 -10.83
C PRO A 127 6.19 -5.74 -10.91
N GLN A 128 5.99 -6.31 -12.10
CA GLN A 128 4.98 -7.35 -12.33
C GLN A 128 5.12 -8.54 -11.36
N ARG A 129 6.37 -8.93 -11.03
CA ARG A 129 6.66 -10.00 -10.07
C ARG A 129 6.02 -9.77 -8.68
N ILE A 130 5.91 -8.51 -8.25
CA ILE A 130 5.30 -8.14 -6.95
C ILE A 130 3.79 -8.31 -7.03
N TYR A 131 3.16 -7.96 -8.14
CA TYR A 131 1.74 -8.18 -8.36
C TYR A 131 1.39 -9.66 -8.38
N ASP A 132 2.16 -10.45 -9.12
CA ASP A 132 1.94 -11.89 -9.23
C ASP A 132 2.08 -12.57 -7.87
N LYS A 133 3.15 -12.23 -7.13
CA LYS A 133 3.37 -12.76 -5.78
C LYS A 133 2.35 -12.27 -4.76
N THR A 134 1.91 -11.02 -4.84
CA THR A 134 0.82 -10.52 -3.97
C THR A 134 -0.46 -11.33 -4.18
N LYS A 135 -0.79 -11.69 -5.43
CA LYS A 135 -1.96 -12.54 -5.73
C LYS A 135 -1.79 -13.99 -5.25
N GLU A 136 -0.58 -14.56 -5.34
CA GLU A 136 -0.26 -15.87 -4.77
C GLU A 136 -0.38 -15.86 -3.25
N ASN A 137 0.28 -14.89 -2.59
CA ASN A 137 0.28 -14.71 -1.15
C ASN A 137 -1.13 -14.50 -0.60
N ALA A 138 -2.03 -13.87 -1.35
CA ALA A 138 -3.42 -13.67 -0.97
C ALA A 138 -4.13 -14.97 -0.54
N GLY A 139 -3.80 -16.10 -1.17
CA GLY A 139 -4.40 -17.41 -0.86
C GLY A 139 -3.63 -18.22 0.20
N THR A 140 -2.39 -17.85 0.52
CA THR A 140 -1.46 -18.68 1.32
C THR A 140 -0.99 -18.01 2.60
N ALA A 141 -0.98 -16.67 2.65
CA ALA A 141 -0.46 -15.90 3.76
C ALA A 141 -1.33 -16.05 4.99
N THR A 142 -0.70 -16.28 6.14
CA THR A 142 -1.38 -16.37 7.44
C THR A 142 -0.55 -15.73 8.52
N THR A 143 -1.23 -15.12 9.50
CA THR A 143 -0.57 -14.65 10.72
C THR A 143 -0.31 -15.83 11.66
N VAL A 144 0.89 -15.89 12.24
CA VAL A 144 1.27 -16.86 13.28
C VAL A 144 1.53 -16.17 14.61
N ASP A 145 1.68 -16.95 15.68
CA ASP A 145 2.03 -16.46 17.02
C ASP A 145 1.12 -15.29 17.46
N ASN A 146 -0.19 -15.45 17.36
CA ASN A 146 -1.18 -14.41 17.70
C ASN A 146 -0.99 -13.08 16.96
N GLY A 147 -0.42 -13.10 15.75
CA GLY A 147 -0.19 -11.91 14.94
C GLY A 147 1.23 -11.35 15.00
N TYR A 148 2.14 -11.96 15.78
CA TYR A 148 3.54 -11.53 15.87
C TYR A 148 4.42 -12.08 14.73
N GLY A 149 3.88 -12.90 13.84
CA GLY A 149 4.57 -13.31 12.62
C GLY A 149 3.62 -13.51 11.45
N VAL A 150 4.21 -13.69 10.27
CA VAL A 150 3.50 -14.06 9.04
C VAL A 150 4.25 -15.20 8.37
N THR A 151 3.51 -16.18 7.86
CA THR A 151 4.04 -17.30 7.07
C THR A 151 3.25 -17.47 5.78
N GLY A 152 3.77 -18.29 4.85
CA GLY A 152 3.12 -18.58 3.57
C GLY A 152 3.12 -17.39 2.60
N THR A 153 4.10 -16.50 2.71
CA THR A 153 4.22 -15.30 1.87
C THR A 153 5.68 -15.06 1.49
N ILE A 154 5.92 -14.60 0.26
CA ILE A 154 7.25 -14.18 -0.22
C ILE A 154 7.11 -13.09 -1.27
N ASN A 155 8.04 -12.12 -1.30
CA ASN A 155 8.22 -11.14 -2.38
C ASN A 155 6.93 -10.47 -2.89
N GLY A 156 6.08 -10.00 -1.98
CA GLY A 156 4.79 -9.38 -2.29
C GLY A 156 4.05 -8.99 -1.01
N ILE A 157 2.94 -8.26 -1.14
CA ILE A 157 2.13 -7.93 0.03
C ILE A 157 1.42 -9.20 0.52
N PRO A 158 1.50 -9.54 1.84
CA PRO A 158 0.89 -10.76 2.35
C PRO A 158 -0.64 -10.73 2.32
N PHE A 159 -1.26 -9.63 2.72
CA PHE A 159 -2.71 -9.54 2.92
C PHE A 159 -3.33 -8.42 2.08
N PRO A 160 -3.44 -8.55 0.74
CA PRO A 160 -3.95 -7.47 -0.10
C PRO A 160 -5.40 -7.06 0.24
N ILE A 161 -6.20 -7.96 0.81
CA ILE A 161 -7.53 -7.65 1.36
C ILE A 161 -7.52 -7.93 2.87
N PRO A 162 -6.98 -7.02 3.71
CA PRO A 162 -6.82 -7.28 5.13
C PRO A 162 -8.19 -7.34 5.83
N LYS A 163 -8.40 -8.37 6.63
CA LYS A 163 -9.57 -8.60 7.50
C LYS A 163 -9.32 -8.17 8.94
N LYS A 164 -8.04 -8.04 9.35
CA LYS A 164 -7.63 -7.65 10.70
C LYS A 164 -6.65 -6.48 10.66
N GLY A 165 -6.67 -5.63 11.68
CA GLY A 165 -5.73 -4.49 11.77
C GLY A 165 -4.26 -4.91 11.73
N VAL A 166 -3.92 -6.05 12.34
CA VAL A 166 -2.56 -6.61 12.34
C VAL A 166 -2.06 -6.97 10.94
N GLU A 167 -2.95 -7.39 10.03
CA GLU A 167 -2.60 -7.71 8.65
C GLU A 167 -2.20 -6.44 7.88
N GLY A 168 -2.89 -5.32 8.13
CA GLY A 168 -2.50 -4.01 7.59
C GLY A 168 -1.13 -3.53 8.10
N ILE A 169 -0.81 -3.82 9.37
CA ILE A 169 0.51 -3.54 9.95
C ILE A 169 1.58 -4.38 9.24
N TRP A 170 1.34 -5.68 9.04
CA TRP A 170 2.26 -6.54 8.31
C TRP A 170 2.48 -6.09 6.87
N ASN A 171 1.43 -5.68 6.16
CA ASN A 171 1.55 -5.10 4.83
C ASN A 171 2.45 -3.86 4.84
N HIS A 172 2.38 -3.00 5.86
CA HIS A 172 3.28 -1.86 5.98
C HIS A 172 4.73 -2.30 6.20
N ILE A 173 4.98 -3.27 7.08
CA ILE A 173 6.32 -3.78 7.40
C ILE A 173 6.98 -4.43 6.17
N LEU A 174 6.22 -5.29 5.50
CA LEU A 174 6.64 -6.18 4.40
C LEU A 174 6.38 -5.59 3.00
N ARG A 175 6.05 -4.30 2.89
CA ARG A 175 5.87 -3.65 1.57
C ARG A 175 7.15 -3.70 0.74
N TYR A 176 6.98 -3.83 -0.57
CA TYR A 176 8.06 -3.63 -1.53
C TYR A 176 8.63 -2.22 -1.42
N ARG A 177 9.96 -2.09 -1.46
CA ARG A 177 10.67 -0.80 -1.48
C ARG A 177 11.60 -0.70 -2.68
N SER A 178 12.51 -1.65 -2.80
CA SER A 178 13.46 -1.82 -3.89
C SER A 178 14.09 -3.20 -3.79
N ASP A 179 14.89 -3.61 -4.76
CA ASP A 179 15.62 -4.88 -4.72
C ASP A 179 16.93 -4.72 -3.93
N SER A 180 17.62 -3.61 -4.20
CA SER A 180 18.79 -3.12 -3.46
C SER A 180 18.69 -1.61 -3.30
N ALA A 181 19.50 -1.06 -2.39
CA ALA A 181 19.68 0.37 -2.25
C ALA A 181 21.12 0.66 -1.85
N ALA A 182 21.64 1.76 -2.38
CA ALA A 182 22.89 2.36 -1.94
C ALA A 182 22.59 3.74 -1.37
N ARG A 183 23.35 4.16 -0.36
CA ARG A 183 23.28 5.52 0.19
C ARG A 183 24.66 6.04 0.54
N ASP A 184 24.90 7.27 0.15
CA ASP A 184 26.04 8.05 0.59
C ASP A 184 25.59 8.97 1.73
N ILE A 185 26.18 8.78 2.91
CA ILE A 185 25.88 9.57 4.10
C ILE A 185 27.11 10.38 4.47
N ALA A 186 26.93 11.69 4.65
CA ALA A 186 27.95 12.57 5.20
C ALA A 186 27.46 13.14 6.53
N GLN A 187 28.16 12.84 7.62
CA GLN A 187 27.86 13.35 8.96
C GLN A 187 28.87 14.43 9.34
N ALA A 188 28.35 15.59 9.74
CA ALA A 188 29.13 16.67 10.30
C ALA A 188 28.66 16.95 11.72
N ALA A 189 29.56 16.78 12.70
CA ALA A 189 29.33 17.22 14.08
C ALA A 189 30.11 18.54 14.30
N PRO A 190 29.44 19.71 14.23
CA PRO A 190 30.14 20.98 14.36
C PRO A 190 30.54 21.27 15.81
N THR A 191 31.74 21.81 15.99
CA THR A 191 32.18 22.44 17.24
C THR A 191 31.43 23.75 17.47
N ARG A 192 31.51 24.32 18.68
CA ARG A 192 30.91 25.62 19.02
C ARG A 192 31.31 26.76 18.07
N LYS A 193 32.50 26.69 17.47
CA LYS A 193 33.02 27.68 16.51
C LYS A 193 32.66 27.37 15.06
N GLY A 194 31.86 26.33 14.80
CA GLY A 194 31.43 25.92 13.47
C GLY A 194 32.41 25.04 12.71
N SER A 195 33.61 24.77 13.23
CA SER A 195 34.54 23.81 12.62
C SER A 195 33.99 22.38 12.74
N TYR A 196 34.08 21.58 11.67
CA TYR A 196 33.66 20.19 11.63
C TYR A 196 34.63 19.34 10.80
N THR A 197 34.63 18.04 11.07
CA THR A 197 35.20 17.03 10.17
C THR A 197 34.03 16.23 9.60
N LEU A 198 34.03 16.05 8.27
CA LEU A 198 33.00 15.27 7.61
C LEU A 198 33.37 13.78 7.71
N VAL A 199 32.47 12.98 8.28
CA VAL A 199 32.57 11.53 8.26
C VAL A 199 31.64 11.02 7.17
N GLN A 200 32.21 10.34 6.17
CA GLN A 200 31.46 9.82 5.03
C GLN A 200 31.31 8.30 5.14
N PHE A 201 30.12 7.81 4.82
CA PHE A 201 29.78 6.40 4.75
C PHE A 201 29.16 6.11 3.38
N HIS A 202 29.52 4.97 2.81
CA HIS A 202 28.84 4.39 1.67
C HIS A 202 28.24 3.06 2.13
N ASP A 203 26.91 2.98 2.19
CA ASP A 203 26.21 1.77 2.58
C ASP A 203 25.47 1.18 1.38
N GLU A 204 25.65 -0.12 1.16
CA GLU A 204 24.84 -0.91 0.22
C GLU A 204 24.07 -1.96 1.00
N PHE A 205 22.80 -2.16 0.68
CA PHE A 205 21.98 -3.19 1.31
C PHE A 205 20.96 -3.79 0.35
N TYR A 206 20.73 -5.09 0.51
CA TYR A 206 19.69 -5.84 -0.16
C TYR A 206 18.44 -5.91 0.71
N MET A 207 17.28 -5.69 0.10
CA MET A 207 15.99 -5.79 0.78
C MET A 207 15.60 -7.27 0.83
N THR A 208 15.81 -7.94 1.96
CA THR A 208 15.72 -9.41 2.07
C THR A 208 14.34 -10.01 1.74
N TYR A 209 13.27 -9.21 1.81
CA TYR A 209 11.89 -9.64 1.54
C TYR A 209 11.36 -9.14 0.17
N SER A 210 12.05 -8.22 -0.49
CA SER A 210 11.55 -7.52 -1.69
C SER A 210 12.01 -8.19 -2.98
#